data_AF-A0A6N2D1L2-F1
#
_entry.id   AF-A0A6N2D1L2-F1
#
_cell.length_a   1.000
_cell.length_b   1.000
_cell.length_c   1.000
_cell.angle_alpha   90.00
_cell.angle_beta   90.00
_cell.angle_gamma   90.00
#
_symmetry.space_group_name_H-M   'P 1'
#
loop_
_entity.id
_entity.type
_entity.pdbx_description
1 polymer ?
#
loop_
_entity_poly.entity_id
_entity_poly.type
_entity_poly.pdbx_seq_one_letter_code
_entity_poly.pdbx_strand_id
1 'polypeptide(L)' 'WGALIYECRGENCQWNGTFRGDNSPEGTYVFEIQFIQDGTEEIRRGEVVLVR' A
#
# COMPACT_ATOMS: atom_id res chain seq x y z
N TRP A 1 2.16 15.24 -0.45
CA TRP A 1 3.10 14.63 0.50
C TRP A 1 2.27 13.92 1.56
N GLY A 2 2.29 12.59 1.57
CA GLY A 2 1.55 11.74 2.52
C GLY A 2 2.50 11.04 3.50
N ALA A 3 1.94 10.39 4.52
CA ALA A 3 2.72 9.55 5.44
C ALA A 3 2.72 8.09 4.96
N LEU A 4 3.87 7.43 5.08
CA LEU A 4 3.95 5.98 4.91
C LEU A 4 3.28 5.30 6.11
N ILE A 5 2.19 4.58 5.86
CA ILE A 5 1.42 3.89 6.92
C ILE A 5 1.63 2.38 6.94
N TYR A 6 2.15 1.81 5.84
CA TYR A 6 2.40 0.38 5.70
C TYR A 6 3.50 0.15 4.65
N GLU A 7 4.46 -0.72 4.96
CA GLU A 7 5.47 -1.24 4.03
C GLU A 7 5.68 -2.72 4.33
N CYS A 8 5.85 -3.53 3.28
CA CYS A 8 6.14 -4.95 3.41
C CYS A 8 7.00 -5.40 2.22
N ARG A 9 7.80 -6.44 2.43
CA ARG A 9 8.67 -7.05 1.42
C ARG A 9 8.38 -8.55 1.35
N GLY A 10 8.16 -9.06 0.14
CA GLY A 10 7.85 -10.47 -0.12
C GLY A 10 6.43 -10.69 -0.62
N GLU A 11 6.00 -11.95 -0.59
CA GLU A 11 4.66 -12.35 -1.02
C GLU A 11 3.63 -12.16 0.11
N ASN A 12 2.34 -12.05 -0.25
CA ASN A 12 1.22 -11.91 0.69
C ASN A 12 1.23 -10.64 1.56
N CYS A 13 1.85 -9.56 1.09
CA CYS A 13 1.74 -8.25 1.72
C CYS A 13 0.33 -7.69 1.56
N GLN A 14 -0.33 -7.36 2.68
CA GLN A 14 -1.66 -6.78 2.70
C GLN A 14 -1.76 -5.74 3.82
N TRP A 15 -2.22 -4.54 3.46
CA TRP A 15 -2.67 -3.57 4.45
C TRP A 15 -4.11 -3.87 4.86
N ASN A 16 -4.36 -3.94 6.17
CA ASN A 16 -5.66 -4.31 6.75
C ASN A 16 -6.54 -3.10 7.12
N GLY A 17 -6.17 -1.89 6.70
CA GLY A 17 -6.92 -0.67 7.03
C GLY A 17 -6.61 -0.09 8.41
N THR A 18 -5.57 -0.55 9.10
CA THR A 18 -5.14 0.02 10.39
C THR A 18 -3.76 0.68 10.30
N PHE A 19 -3.54 1.67 11.16
CA PHE A 19 -2.25 2.33 11.33
C PHE A 19 -2.01 2.54 12.83
N ARG A 20 -0.88 2.03 13.34
CA ARG A 20 -0.52 2.09 14.77
C ARG A 20 -1.57 1.47 15.72
N GLY A 21 -2.30 0.46 15.25
CA GLY A 21 -3.35 -0.21 16.03
C GLY A 21 -4.72 0.46 15.92
N ASP A 22 -4.78 1.67 15.38
CA ASP A 22 -6.02 2.39 15.17
C ASP A 22 -6.57 2.18 13.76
N ASN A 23 -7.88 2.27 13.67
CA ASN A 23 -8.62 2.28 12.41
C ASN A 23 -8.23 3.50 11.58
N SER A 24 -7.79 3.27 10.33
CA SER A 24 -7.51 4.37 9.42
C SER A 24 -8.82 5.02 8.96
N PRO A 25 -8.86 6.36 8.80
CA PRO A 25 -10.06 7.07 8.36
C PRO A 25 -10.55 6.58 6.99
N GLU A 26 -11.86 6.70 6.74
CA GLU A 26 -12.39 6.50 5.39
C GLU A 26 -11.78 7.50 4.41
N GLY A 27 -11.55 7.06 3.17
CA GLY A 27 -10.95 7.88 2.14
C GLY A 27 -10.09 7.09 1.16
N THR A 28 -9.41 7.82 0.28
CA THR A 28 -8.52 7.25 -0.73
C THR A 28 -7.09 7.17 -0.22
N TYR A 29 -6.49 6.00 -0.34
CA TYR A 29 -5.10 5.72 -0.02
C TYR A 29 -4.33 5.38 -1.29
N VAL A 30 -3.10 5.90 -1.39
CA VAL A 30 -2.21 5.61 -2.52
C VAL A 30 -1.24 4.51 -2.10
N PHE A 31 -0.99 3.57 -3.01
CA PHE A 31 0.02 2.53 -2.83
C PHE A 31 1.04 2.54 -3.97
N GLU A 32 2.24 2.03 -3.68
CA GLU A 32 3.30 1.78 -4.64
C GLU A 32 3.80 0.35 -4.44
N ILE A 33 3.94 -0.41 -5.53
CA ILE A 33 4.50 -1.77 -5.55
C ILE A 33 5.73 -1.74 -6.45
N GLN A 34 6.87 -2.17 -5.91
CA GLN A 34 8.13 -2.33 -6.63
C GLN A 34 8.41 -3.82 -6.79
N PHE A 35 8.65 -4.27 -8.01
CA PHE A 35 8.91 -5.68 -8.32
C PHE A 35 9.80 -5.83 -9.55
N ILE A 36 10.43 -6.99 -9.70
CA ILE A 36 11.19 -7.33 -10.90
C ILE A 36 10.27 -8.08 -11.86
N GLN A 37 10.12 -7.56 -13.09
CA GLN A 37 9.43 -8.21 -14.19
C GLN A 37 10.43 -8.42 -15.34
N ASP A 38 10.65 -9.68 -15.72
CA ASP A 38 11.55 -10.04 -16.83
C ASP A 38 12.97 -9.42 -16.71
N GLY A 39 13.50 -9.38 -15.48
CA GLY A 39 14.82 -8.81 -15.18
C GLY A 39 14.87 -7.28 -15.12
N THR A 40 13.73 -6.61 -15.33
CA THR A 40 13.60 -5.15 -15.23
C THR A 40 12.89 -4.77 -13.94
N GLU A 41 13.34 -3.71 -13.29
CA GLU A 41 12.67 -3.13 -12.14
C GLU A 41 11.46 -2.31 -12.57
N GLU A 42 10.29 -2.66 -12.03
CA GLU A 42 9.02 -2.03 -12.33
C GLU A 42 8.43 -1.40 -11.07
N ILE A 43 7.80 -0.24 -11.25
CA ILE A 43 7.08 0.47 -10.19
C ILE A 43 5.62 0.64 -10.64
N ARG A 44 4.68 0.07 -9.89
CA ARG A 44 3.25 0.26 -10.10
C ARG A 44 2.65 1.08 -8.97
N ARG A 45 1.90 2.10 -9.34
CA ARG A 45 1.15 2.96 -8.42
C ARG A 45 -0.34 2.74 -8.61
N GLY A 46 -1.09 2.88 -7.53
CA GLY A 46 -2.54 2.81 -7.58
C GLY A 46 -3.18 3.42 -6.36
N GLU A 47 -4.49 3.38 -6.35
CA GLU A 47 -5.33 3.95 -5.30
C GLU A 47 -6.30 2.88 -4.79
N VAL A 48 -6.59 2.91 -3.50
CA VAL A 48 -7.62 2.09 -2.86
C VAL A 48 -8.54 3.01 -2.06
N VAL A 49 -9.84 2.81 -2.19
CA VAL A 49 -10.85 3.54 -1.42
C VAL A 49 -11.22 2.68 -0.21
N LEU A 50 -11.00 3.22 0.99
CA LEU A 50 -11.44 2.61 2.25
C LEU A 50 -12.83 3.14 2.61
N VAL A 51 -13.81 2.25 2.62
CA VAL A 51 -15.20 2.48 3.04
C VAL A 51 -15.56 1.53 4.19
N ARG A 52 -16.51 1.91 5.06
CA ARG A 52 -17.01 1.08 6.16
C ARG A 52 -18.52 0.91 6.13
#